data_AF-X1SV83-F1
#
_entry.id   AF-X1SV83-F1
#
_cell.length_a   1.000
_cell.length_b   1.000
_cell.length_c   1.000
_cell.angle_alpha   90.00
_cell.angle_beta   90.00
_cell.angle_gamma   90.00
#
_symmetry.space_group_name_H-M   'P 1'
#
loop_
_entity.id
_entity.type
_entity.pdbx_description
1 polymer ?
#
loop_
_entity_poly.entity_id
_entity_poly.type
_entity_poly.pdbx_seq_one_letter_code
_entity_poly.pdbx_strand_id
1 'polypeptide(L)'
;RAKEYREFYKIPHDLYTAVNVVTMVFGNMGPDSGTGVAFTRDPATGKKALFGEFLFNAQGEDVVAGVRTPLRIAELEEKSPQL
;
A
#
# COMPACT_ATOMS: atom_id res chain seq x y z
N ARG A 1 7.82 6.74 21.00
CA ARG A 1 7.63 5.98 19.74
C ARG A 1 8.90 5.81 18.91
N ALA A 2 9.42 6.83 18.19
CA ALA A 2 10.55 6.62 17.27
C ALA A 2 11.88 6.23 17.96
N LYS A 3 12.23 6.86 19.10
CA LYS A 3 13.42 6.50 19.89
C LYS A 3 13.32 5.06 20.43
N GLU A 4 12.21 4.72 21.08
CA GLU A 4 11.97 3.37 21.64
C GLU A 4 12.00 2.27 20.58
N TYR A 5 11.41 2.50 19.40
CA TYR A 5 11.46 1.54 18.29
C TYR A 5 12.91 1.30 17.84
N ARG A 6 13.72 2.36 17.74
CA ARG A 6 15.13 2.26 17.38
C ARG A 6 15.92 1.49 18.44
N GLU A 7 15.70 1.73 19.73
CA GLU A 7 16.32 0.96 20.80
C GLU A 7 15.94 -0.52 20.74
N PHE A 8 14.64 -0.81 20.59
CA PHE A 8 14.13 -2.18 20.56
C PHE A 8 14.72 -2.99 19.39
N TYR A 9 14.79 -2.40 18.19
CA TYR A 9 15.34 -3.03 16.99
C TYR A 9 16.83 -2.77 16.78
N LYS A 10 17.52 -2.14 17.75
CA LYS A 10 18.96 -1.80 17.71
C LYS A 10 19.37 -1.02 16.45
N ILE A 11 18.55 -0.06 16.04
CA ILE A 11 18.80 0.83 14.91
C ILE A 11 19.63 2.03 15.40
N PRO A 12 20.83 2.28 14.84
CA PRO A 12 21.66 3.42 15.23
C PRO A 12 20.94 4.79 15.12
N HIS A 13 21.27 5.73 16.01
CA HIS A 13 20.65 7.06 16.07
C HIS A 13 21.24 8.07 15.09
N ASP A 14 22.43 7.80 14.57
CA ASP A 14 23.09 8.56 13.50
C ASP A 14 22.52 8.24 12.11
N LEU A 15 21.67 7.21 12.00
CA LEU A 15 20.79 7.01 10.86
C LEU A 15 19.62 8.00 10.94
N TYR A 16 19.88 9.20 10.44
CA TYR A 16 18.87 10.25 10.26
C TYR A 16 17.72 9.80 9.33
N THR A 17 16.73 10.68 9.13
CA THR A 17 15.64 10.44 8.15
C THR A 17 15.73 11.46 7.03
N ALA A 18 15.64 10.99 5.79
CA ALA A 18 15.50 11.85 4.62
C ALA A 18 14.04 12.29 4.45
N VAL A 19 13.82 13.22 3.51
CA VAL A 19 12.50 13.69 3.08
C VAL A 19 12.36 13.43 1.58
N ASN A 20 11.25 12.81 1.19
CA ASN A 20 10.90 12.60 -0.22
C ASN A 20 9.88 13.66 -0.65
N VAL A 21 10.14 14.35 -1.75
CA VAL A 21 9.21 15.29 -2.39
C VAL A 21 8.91 14.75 -3.78
N VAL A 22 7.64 14.45 -4.05
CA VAL A 22 7.19 13.81 -5.28
C VAL A 22 5.98 14.55 -5.85
N THR A 23 5.82 14.53 -7.16
CA THR A 23 4.60 15.02 -7.81
C THR A 23 3.42 14.12 -7.44
N MET A 24 2.29 14.73 -7.11
CA MET A 24 1.08 14.00 -6.72
C MET A 24 0.41 13.32 -7.91
N VAL A 25 -0.06 12.09 -7.68
CA VAL A 25 -1.01 11.37 -8.53
C VAL A 25 -2.24 11.02 -7.69
N PHE A 26 -3.42 11.02 -8.29
CA PHE A 26 -4.69 10.98 -7.54
C PHE A 26 -5.47 9.71 -7.87
N GLY A 27 -5.58 8.79 -6.90
CA GLY A 27 -6.45 7.61 -7.00
C GLY A 27 -7.93 7.90 -6.79
N ASN A 28 -8.29 9.15 -6.51
CA ASN A 28 -9.63 9.61 -6.11
C ASN A 28 -10.25 10.62 -7.10
N MET A 29 -9.90 10.55 -8.38
CA MET A 29 -10.47 11.43 -9.42
C MET A 29 -11.74 10.87 -10.10
N GLY A 30 -12.15 9.66 -9.77
CA GLY A 30 -13.26 9.00 -10.43
C GLY A 30 -13.27 7.49 -10.27
N PRO A 31 -14.28 6.81 -10.84
CA PRO A 31 -14.43 5.36 -10.76
C PRO A 31 -13.36 4.57 -11.53
N ASP A 32 -12.68 5.21 -12.47
CA ASP A 32 -11.54 4.69 -13.25
C ASP A 32 -10.18 4.94 -12.58
N SER A 33 -10.17 5.59 -11.42
CA SER A 33 -8.99 5.86 -10.60
C SER A 33 -8.95 4.93 -9.39
N GLY A 34 -7.76 4.62 -8.89
CA GLY A 34 -7.64 3.80 -7.68
C GLY A 34 -6.25 3.83 -7.07
N THR A 35 -6.12 3.18 -5.91
CA THR A 35 -4.87 3.04 -5.17
C THR A 35 -4.82 1.66 -4.51
N GLY A 36 -3.62 1.13 -4.28
CA GLY A 36 -3.47 -0.20 -3.70
C GLY A 36 -2.04 -0.49 -3.27
N VAL A 37 -1.89 -1.60 -2.54
CA VAL A 37 -0.61 -2.13 -2.07
C VAL A 37 -0.54 -3.59 -2.47
N ALA A 38 0.62 -3.99 -3.01
CA ALA A 38 0.83 -5.35 -3.46
C ALA A 38 2.21 -5.88 -3.08
N PHE A 39 2.25 -7.19 -2.83
CA PHE A 39 3.42 -8.01 -2.68
C PHE A 39 3.51 -8.95 -3.87
N THR A 40 4.72 -9.10 -4.43
CA THR A 40 4.97 -10.00 -5.56
C THR A 40 4.83 -11.49 -5.20
N ARG A 41 4.77 -11.79 -3.90
CA ARG A 41 4.57 -13.12 -3.32
C ARG A 41 3.70 -12.98 -2.07
N ASP A 42 3.04 -14.06 -1.69
CA ASP A 42 2.32 -14.13 -0.42
C ASP A 42 3.32 -13.93 0.75
N PRO A 43 3.18 -12.86 1.57
CA PRO A 43 4.12 -12.57 2.65
C PRO A 43 3.99 -13.54 3.84
N ALA A 44 2.87 -14.27 3.97
CA ALA A 44 2.64 -15.23 5.04
C ALA A 44 3.16 -16.63 4.67
N THR A 45 3.02 -17.05 3.40
CA THR A 45 3.37 -18.41 2.97
C THR A 45 4.57 -18.50 2.03
N GLY A 46 4.98 -17.40 1.40
CA GLY A 46 6.05 -17.35 0.40
C GLY A 46 5.64 -17.87 -0.99
N LYS A 47 4.37 -18.28 -1.16
CA LYS A 47 3.85 -18.75 -2.45
C LYS A 47 4.02 -17.68 -3.53
N LYS A 48 4.37 -18.13 -4.74
CA LYS A 48 4.50 -17.28 -5.93
C LYS A 48 3.11 -16.91 -6.47
N ALA A 49 2.46 -15.96 -5.81
CA ALA A 49 1.19 -15.38 -6.21
C ALA A 49 1.19 -13.89 -5.85
N LEU A 50 0.60 -13.05 -6.69
CA LEU A 50 0.40 -11.64 -6.38
C LEU A 50 -0.58 -11.53 -5.21
N PHE A 51 -0.15 -10.88 -4.13
CA PHE A 51 -0.95 -10.72 -2.92
C PHE A 51 -1.07 -9.24 -2.60
N GLY A 52 -2.28 -8.73 -2.42
CA GLY A 52 -2.46 -7.30 -2.21
C GLY A 52 -3.92 -6.90 -2.20
N GLU A 53 -4.12 -5.61 -1.94
CA GLU A 53 -5.41 -4.98 -1.78
C GLU A 53 -5.46 -3.63 -2.48
N PHE A 54 -6.64 -3.23 -2.97
CA PHE A 54 -6.85 -1.96 -3.65
C PHE A 54 -8.26 -1.40 -3.42
N LEU A 55 -8.42 -0.11 -3.71
CA LEU A 55 -9.70 0.61 -3.68
C LEU A 55 -9.82 1.52 -4.91
N PHE A 56 -11.00 1.51 -5.53
CA PHE A 56 -11.39 2.51 -6.54
C PHE A 56 -11.82 3.81 -5.86
N ASN A 57 -11.54 4.92 -6.55
CA ASN A 57 -11.86 6.28 -6.15
C ASN A 57 -11.46 6.56 -4.69
N ALA A 58 -10.17 6.35 -4.38
CA ALA A 58 -9.62 6.39 -3.03
C ALA A 58 -8.17 6.90 -3.02
N GLN A 59 -7.69 7.35 -1.87
CA GLN A 59 -6.27 7.66 -1.64
C GLN A 59 -5.59 6.60 -0.79
N GLY A 60 -4.26 6.57 -0.77
CA GLY A 60 -3.50 5.55 -0.06
C GLY A 60 -3.84 5.46 1.44
N GLU A 61 -4.26 6.57 2.04
CA GLU A 61 -4.76 6.60 3.42
C GLU A 61 -5.99 5.71 3.60
N ASP A 62 -6.95 5.74 2.67
CA ASP A 62 -8.20 4.96 2.78
C ASP A 62 -7.92 3.45 2.81
N VAL A 63 -6.89 3.01 2.08
CA VAL A 63 -6.46 1.60 2.04
C VAL A 63 -5.84 1.19 3.38
N VAL A 64 -5.07 2.07 4.04
CA VAL A 64 -4.38 1.75 5.30
C VAL A 64 -5.30 1.93 6.52
N ALA A 65 -6.20 2.91 6.47
CA ALA A 65 -7.12 3.21 7.57
C ALA A 65 -8.22 2.15 7.71
N GLY A 66 -8.52 1.39 6.66
CA GLY A 66 -9.51 0.31 6.69
C GLY A 66 -10.97 0.80 6.87
N VAL A 67 -11.25 2.07 6.59
CA VAL A 67 -12.61 2.64 6.64
C VAL A 67 -13.51 2.02 5.58
N ARG A 68 -12.93 1.63 4.44
CA ARG A 68 -13.58 0.88 3.37
C ARG A 68 -12.94 -0.49 3.29
N THR A 69 -13.75 -1.54 3.10
CA THR A 69 -13.25 -2.89 2.85
C THR A 69 -12.48 -2.91 1.52
N PRO A 70 -11.16 -3.17 1.53
CA PRO A 70 -10.38 -3.25 0.30
C PRO A 70 -10.76 -4.48 -0.51
N LEU A 71 -10.60 -4.39 -1.83
CA LEU A 71 -10.72 -5.53 -2.75
C LEU A 71 -9.38 -6.22 -2.89
N ARG A 72 -9.38 -7.55 -3.04
CA ARG A 72 -8.13 -8.29 -3.31
C ARG A 72 -7.63 -7.96 -4.70
N ILE A 73 -6.33 -7.86 -4.87
CA ILE A 73 -5.72 -7.56 -6.18
C ILE A 73 -6.10 -8.57 -7.27
N ALA A 74 -6.42 -9.81 -6.92
CA ALA A 74 -6.92 -10.82 -7.85
C ALA A 74 -8.29 -10.45 -8.46
N GLU A 75 -9.09 -9.61 -7.80
CA GLU A 75 -10.38 -9.15 -8.29
C GLU A 75 -10.24 -8.01 -9.32
N LEU A 76 -9.03 -7.46 -9.50
CA LEU A 76 -8.79 -6.39 -10.46
C LEU A 76 -9.05 -6.84 -11.90
N GLU A 77 -8.69 -8.09 -12.23
CA GLU A 77 -8.95 -8.70 -13.54
C GLU A 77 -10.45 -8.74 -13.88
N GLU A 78 -11.32 -8.93 -12.89
CA GLU A 78 -12.78 -8.94 -13.08
C GLU A 78 -13.35 -7.52 -13.14
N LYS A 79 -12.89 -6.63 -12.24
CA LYS A 79 -13.49 -5.30 -12.05
C LYS A 79 -13.00 -4.25 -13.04
N SER A 80 -11.82 -4.46 -13.64
CA SER A 80 -11.26 -3.59 -14.67
C SER A 80 -10.47 -4.42 -15.69
N PRO A 81 -11.13 -5.20 -16.56
CA PRO A 81 -10.50 -6.16 -17.47
C PRO A 81 -9.63 -5.53 -18.58
N GLN A 82 -9.69 -4.20 -18.72
CA GLN A 82 -8.81 -3.43 -19.60
C GLN A 82 -7.43 -3.09 -18.98
N LEU A 83 -7.19 -3.44 -17.71
CA LEU A 83 -5.92 -3.25 -16.99
C LEU A 83 -5.15 -4.57 -16.80
#